data_AF-W2YXW2-F1
#
_entry.id   AF-W2YXW2-F1
#
_cell.length_a   1.000
_cell.length_b   1.000
_cell.length_c   1.000
_cell.angle_alpha   90.00
_cell.angle_beta   90.00
_cell.angle_gamma   90.00
#
_symmetry.space_group_name_H-M   'P 1'
#
loop_
_entity.id
_entity.type
_entity.pdbx_description
1 polymer ?
#
loop_
_entity_poly.entity_id
_entity_poly.type
_entity_poly.pdbx_seq_one_letter_code
_entity_poly.pdbx_strand_id
1 'polypeptide(L)' 'MASILIVTTALLVTIAQGASYVDLYKNADYKHKLLRVEDIEVDHCYVFACDALDNTITSAKWGGLPEKTSKGDDAMISF' A
#
# COMPACT_ATOMS: atom_id res chain seq x y z
N MET A 1 29.41 35.29 25.44
CA MET A 1 29.46 34.28 24.37
C MET A 1 28.26 33.36 24.57
N ALA A 2 27.20 33.54 23.79
CA ALA A 2 25.98 32.75 23.92
C ALA A 2 26.02 31.61 22.89
N SER A 3 26.20 30.38 23.35
CA SER A 3 26.12 29.18 22.50
C SER A 3 24.65 28.80 22.32
N ILE A 4 24.14 28.96 21.11
CA ILE A 4 22.81 28.48 20.71
C ILE A 4 22.94 26.99 20.40
N LEU A 5 22.38 26.13 21.26
CA LEU A 5 22.17 24.71 20.97
C LEU A 5 20.95 24.59 20.06
N ILE A 6 21.18 24.33 18.78
CA ILE A 6 20.11 23.99 17.82
C ILE A 6 19.80 22.51 18.01
N VAL A 7 18.68 22.21 18.68
CA VAL A 7 18.19 20.83 18.83
C VAL A 7 17.34 20.52 17.60
N THR A 8 17.92 19.85 16.60
CA THR A 8 17.17 19.28 15.49
C THR A 8 16.44 18.02 15.96
N THR A 9 15.15 18.12 16.23
CA THR A 9 14.27 16.98 16.46
C THR A 9 14.10 16.20 15.16
N ALA A 10 14.85 15.11 15.01
CA ALA A 10 14.58 14.12 13.98
C ALA A 10 13.25 13.43 14.31
N LEU A 11 12.18 13.80 13.61
CA LEU A 11 10.89 13.11 13.67
C LEU A 11 11.06 11.76 12.98
N LEU A 12 11.43 10.73 13.75
CA LEU A 12 11.32 9.34 13.33
C LEU A 12 9.84 9.00 13.21
N VAL A 13 9.28 9.17 12.02
CA VAL A 13 8.00 8.57 11.66
C VAL A 13 8.23 7.07 11.61
N THR A 14 8.01 6.40 12.75
CA THR A 14 7.81 4.96 12.76
C THR A 14 6.51 4.71 12.01
N ILE A 15 6.59 4.48 10.71
CA ILE A 15 5.51 3.84 9.98
C ILE A 15 5.26 2.53 10.72
N ALA A 16 4.15 2.47 11.45
CA ALA A 16 3.64 1.21 11.94
C ALA A 16 3.44 0.36 10.69
N GLN A 17 4.33 -0.60 10.45
CA GLN A 17 4.12 -1.68 9.51
C GLN A 17 3.00 -2.55 10.11
N GLY A 18 1.79 -2.00 10.23
CA GLY A 18 0.61 -2.84 10.32
C GLY A 18 0.64 -3.68 9.06
N ALA A 19 0.56 -5.01 9.20
CA ALA A 19 0.69 -5.97 8.12
C ALA A 19 0.06 -5.41 6.83
N SER A 20 0.91 -5.12 5.83
CA SER A 20 0.45 -4.51 4.60
C SER A 20 -0.43 -5.50 3.87
N TYR A 21 -1.56 -5.04 3.35
CA TYR A 21 -2.46 -5.93 2.62
C TYR A 21 -3.16 -5.24 1.47
N VAL A 22 -3.56 -6.05 0.49
CA VAL A 22 -4.45 -5.67 -0.60
C VAL A 22 -5.59 -6.69 -0.66
N ASP A 23 -6.82 -6.22 -0.51
CA ASP A 23 -8.04 -6.98 -0.77
C ASP A 23 -8.48 -6.75 -2.22
N LEU A 24 -8.66 -7.84 -2.96
CA LEU A 24 -9.07 -7.86 -4.36
C LEU A 24 -10.55 -8.22 -4.48
N TYR A 25 -11.27 -7.54 -5.35
CA TYR A 25 -12.72 -7.70 -5.51
C TYR A 25 -13.12 -7.88 -6.97
N LYS A 26 -14.12 -8.73 -7.20
CA LYS A 26 -14.63 -9.03 -8.54
C LYS A 26 -15.39 -7.85 -9.16
N ASN A 27 -16.05 -7.03 -8.36
CA ASN A 27 -16.90 -5.95 -8.83
C ASN A 27 -16.41 -4.59 -8.34
N ALA A 28 -16.89 -3.52 -8.98
CA ALA A 28 -16.73 -2.16 -8.49
C ALA A 28 -17.33 -2.00 -7.08
N ASP A 29 -16.95 -0.91 -6.41
CA ASP A 29 -17.39 -0.58 -5.05
C ASP A 29 -17.09 -1.66 -4.00
N TYR A 30 -16.02 -2.45 -4.20
CA TYR A 30 -15.52 -3.43 -3.24
C TYR A 30 -16.52 -4.56 -2.94
N LYS A 31 -17.27 -4.98 -3.97
CA LYS A 31 -18.25 -6.09 -3.86
C LYS A 31 -17.63 -7.40 -4.33
N HIS A 32 -18.03 -8.50 -3.69
CA HIS A 32 -17.55 -9.86 -3.96
C HIS A 32 -16.03 -9.99 -3.84
N LYS A 33 -15.54 -10.03 -2.58
CA LYS A 33 -14.12 -10.22 -2.28
C LYS A 33 -13.63 -11.56 -2.85
N LEU A 34 -12.49 -11.53 -3.52
CA LEU A 34 -11.83 -12.68 -4.13
C LEU A 34 -10.73 -13.21 -3.21
N LEU A 35 -9.78 -12.34 -2.86
CA LEU A 35 -8.56 -12.70 -2.15
C LEU A 35 -8.08 -11.53 -1.28
N ARG A 36 -7.36 -11.84 -0.20
CA ARG A 36 -6.45 -10.91 0.48
C ARG A 36 -5.02 -11.34 0.18
N VAL A 37 -4.20 -10.41 -0.25
CA VAL A 37 -2.74 -10.58 -0.35
C VAL A 37 -2.13 -9.81 0.82
N GLU A 38 -1.32 -10.50 1.62
CA GLU A 38 -0.62 -9.95 2.79
C GLU A 38 0.86 -9.72 2.46
N ASP A 39 1.54 -8.95 3.28
CA ASP A 39 2.97 -8.64 3.18
C ASP A 39 3.37 -8.09 1.80
N ILE A 40 2.58 -7.12 1.32
CA ILE A 40 2.77 -6.47 0.03
C ILE A 40 4.04 -5.61 0.02
N GLU A 41 4.83 -5.79 -1.04
CA GLU A 41 5.94 -4.94 -1.44
C GLU A 41 5.47 -3.93 -2.50
N VAL A 42 5.86 -2.66 -2.32
CA VAL A 42 5.54 -1.57 -3.26
C VAL A 42 6.37 -1.72 -4.54
N ASP A 43 5.83 -1.27 -5.67
CA ASP A 43 6.47 -1.37 -7.00
C ASP A 43 6.74 -2.82 -7.47
N HIS A 44 6.01 -3.79 -6.91
CA HIS A 44 6.11 -5.20 -7.30
C HIS A 44 4.85 -5.66 -8.06
N CYS A 45 5.04 -6.49 -9.10
CA CYS A 45 3.95 -7.11 -9.85
C CYS A 45 3.68 -8.52 -9.33
N TYR A 46 2.42 -8.82 -9.01
CA TYR A 46 1.98 -10.13 -8.53
C TYR A 46 1.19 -10.86 -9.63
N VAL A 47 1.47 -12.15 -9.83
CA VAL A 47 0.80 -12.99 -10.82
C VAL A 47 -0.08 -14.00 -10.09
N PHE A 48 -1.38 -14.02 -10.40
CA PHE A 48 -2.38 -14.87 -9.74
C PHE A 48 -2.84 -16.05 -10.63
N ALA A 49 -1.96 -16.52 -11.51
CA ALA A 49 -2.27 -17.47 -12.59
C ALA A 49 -2.91 -18.80 -12.14
N CYS A 50 -2.75 -19.21 -10.88
CA CYS A 50 -3.32 -20.45 -10.37
C CYS A 50 -4.83 -20.38 -10.08
N ASP A 51 -5.36 -19.17 -9.83
CA ASP A 51 -6.74 -18.99 -9.35
C ASP A 51 -7.69 -18.42 -10.43
N ALA A 52 -7.22 -18.29 -11.68
CA ALA A 52 -7.97 -17.69 -12.79
C ALA A 52 -8.56 -16.30 -12.47
N LEU A 53 -7.85 -15.52 -11.65
CA LEU A 53 -8.26 -14.15 -11.27
C LEU A 53 -7.96 -13.12 -12.36
N ASP A 54 -7.18 -13.48 -13.37
CA ASP A 54 -6.88 -12.65 -14.53
C ASP A 54 -8.19 -12.21 -15.21
N ASN A 55 -8.35 -10.90 -15.42
CA ASN A 55 -9.57 -10.24 -15.92
C ASN A 55 -10.82 -10.32 -15.03
N THR A 56 -10.71 -10.84 -13.80
CA THR A 56 -11.85 -10.90 -12.86
C THR A 56 -11.84 -9.73 -11.88
N ILE A 57 -10.67 -9.17 -11.57
CA ILE A 57 -10.51 -8.11 -10.58
C ILE A 57 -10.99 -6.77 -11.17
N THR A 58 -11.89 -6.08 -10.44
CA THR A 58 -12.44 -4.78 -10.85
C THR A 58 -12.18 -3.68 -9.83
N SER A 59 -11.93 -4.01 -8.55
CA SER A 59 -11.55 -3.02 -7.54
C SER A 59 -10.66 -3.64 -6.46
N ALA A 60 -9.91 -2.80 -5.75
CA ALA A 60 -9.08 -3.19 -4.62
C ALA A 60 -9.15 -2.20 -3.45
N LYS A 61 -8.94 -2.71 -2.23
CA LYS A 61 -8.68 -1.90 -1.02
C LYS A 61 -7.35 -2.30 -0.43
N TRP A 62 -6.61 -1.35 0.10
CA TRP A 62 -5.36 -1.65 0.79
C TRP A 62 -5.30 -0.99 2.16
N GLY A 63 -4.42 -1.53 3.00
CA GLY A 63 -4.10 -0.98 4.31
C GLY A 63 -2.64 -1.28 4.66
N GLY A 64 -2.05 -0.44 5.51
CA GLY A 64 -0.63 -0.59 5.88
C GLY A 64 0.36 -0.27 4.75
N LEU A 65 -0.11 0.29 3.63
CA LEU A 65 0.73 0.77 2.52
C LEU A 65 0.73 2.31 2.46
N PRO A 66 1.81 2.93 1.95
CA PRO A 66 1.86 4.37 1.73
C PRO A 66 0.76 4.83 0.76
N GLU A 67 0.11 5.95 1.07
CA GLU A 67 -0.84 6.59 0.14
C GLU A 67 -0.14 7.50 -0.88
N LYS A 68 1.15 7.78 -0.67
CA LYS A 68 1.96 8.70 -1.47
C LYS A 68 3.29 8.08 -1.85
N THR A 69 3.78 8.38 -3.05
CA THR A 69 5.15 8.03 -3.48
C THR A 69 6.19 8.91 -2.79
N SER A 70 7.48 8.56 -2.95
CA SER A 70 8.59 9.39 -2.47
C SER A 70 8.64 10.80 -3.11
N LYS A 71 7.93 11.00 -4.22
CA LYS A 71 7.80 12.29 -4.92
C LYS A 71 6.53 13.06 -4.52
N GLY A 72 5.65 12.47 -3.71
CA GLY A 72 4.39 13.07 -3.28
C GLY A 72 3.20 12.79 -4.19
N ASP A 73 3.37 11.97 -5.23
CA ASP A 73 2.28 11.53 -6.11
C ASP A 73 1.37 10.53 -5.38
N ASP A 74 0.11 10.40 -5.81
CA ASP A 74 -0.80 9.38 -5.26
C ASP A 74 -0.32 7.97 -5.60
N ALA A 75 -0.23 7.11 -4.58
CA ALA A 75 0.00 5.70 -4.80
C ALA A 75 -1.22 5.05 -5.45
N MET A 76 -0.99 4.17 -6.43
CA MET A 76 -2.04 3.52 -7.19
C MET A 76 -1.75 2.03 -7.35
N ILE A 77 -2.80 1.21 -7.29
CA ILE A 77 -2.76 -0.19 -7.71
C ILE A 77 -3.22 -0.25 -9.18
N SER A 78 -2.40 -0.86 -10.04
CA SER A 78 -2.74 -1.15 -11.43
C SER A 78 -3.04 -2.63 -11.61
N PHE A 79 -4.02 -2.93 -12.44
CA PHE A 79 -4.35 -4.28 -12.92
C PHE A 79 -3.95 -4.43 -14.39
#